data_AF-A0ABD1H5U8-F1
#
_entry.id   AF-A0ABD1H5U8-F1
#
_cell.length_a   1.000
_cell.length_b   1.000
_cell.length_c   1.000
_cell.angle_alpha   90.00
_cell.angle_beta   90.00
_cell.angle_gamma   90.00
#
_symmetry.space_group_name_H-M   'P 1'
#
loop_
_entity.id
_entity.type
_entity.pdbx_description
1 polymer ?
#
loop_
_entity_poly.entity_id
_entity_poly.type
_entity_poly.pdbx_seq_one_letter_code
_entity_poly.pdbx_strand_id
1 'polypeptide(L)'
;MVKLTMIARVTDGLPLAEGLDDGRDVPDADFYKQQVKSLFKNLSRGQNEASRMSVETGPYLFHYIIEGRTRNVQEVLGVGEKLDQVSQMSSRLTSESRIYAEKAKDLNRQALIRKCVPVAAVLVFVFLLFWAKNKLS
;
A
#
# COMPACT_ATOMS: atom_id res chain seq x y z
N MET A 1 3.20 -16.05 -31.55
CA MET A 1 3.69 -17.43 -31.30
C MET A 1 4.05 -17.55 -29.84
N VAL A 2 3.80 -18.71 -29.22
CA VAL A 2 4.11 -18.95 -27.80
C VAL A 2 5.63 -18.95 -27.62
N LYS A 3 6.13 -18.28 -26.58
CA LYS A 3 7.57 -18.14 -26.29
C LYS A 3 8.01 -18.91 -25.05
N LEU A 4 7.15 -18.94 -24.03
CA LEU A 4 7.39 -19.60 -22.76
C LEU A 4 6.09 -20.22 -22.29
N THR A 5 6.16 -21.47 -21.83
CA THR A 5 5.06 -22.18 -21.18
C THR A 5 5.57 -22.68 -19.83
N MET A 6 4.91 -22.30 -18.73
CA MET A 6 5.23 -22.78 -17.40
C MET A 6 3.98 -23.28 -16.70
N ILE A 7 4.09 -24.45 -16.08
CA ILE A 7 3.06 -25.06 -15.25
C ILE A 7 3.58 -25.07 -13.83
N ALA A 8 2.79 -24.58 -12.87
CA ALA A 8 3.16 -24.54 -11.47
C ALA A 8 1.97 -24.89 -10.59
N ARG A 9 2.26 -25.40 -9.39
CA ARG A 9 1.25 -25.67 -8.39
C ARG A 9 0.86 -24.37 -7.69
N VAL A 10 -0.44 -24.08 -7.66
CA VAL A 10 -0.98 -22.81 -7.13
C VAL A 10 -0.87 -22.70 -5.60
N THR A 11 -0.82 -23.82 -4.86
CA THR A 11 -0.79 -23.81 -3.38
C THR A 11 0.49 -23.22 -2.82
N ASP A 12 1.61 -23.43 -3.49
CA ASP A 12 2.96 -23.04 -3.04
C ASP A 12 3.76 -22.27 -4.09
N GLY A 13 3.28 -22.21 -5.34
CA GLY A 13 3.96 -21.56 -6.44
C GLY A 13 5.14 -22.37 -7.00
N LEU A 14 5.20 -23.67 -6.68
CA LEU A 14 6.28 -24.55 -7.12
C LEU A 14 6.14 -24.86 -8.64
N PRO A 15 7.14 -24.53 -9.48
CA PRO A 15 7.11 -24.90 -10.89
C PRO A 15 7.19 -26.43 -11.06
N LEU A 16 6.29 -26.97 -11.87
CA LEU A 16 6.16 -28.40 -12.17
C LEU A 16 6.73 -28.73 -13.55
N ALA A 17 6.50 -27.86 -14.54
CA ALA A 17 7.03 -28.01 -15.87
C ALA A 17 7.34 -26.63 -16.47
N GLU A 18 8.43 -26.56 -17.23
CA GLU A 18 8.84 -25.37 -17.97
C GLU A 18 9.22 -25.81 -19.39
N GLY A 19 8.64 -25.17 -20.39
CA GLY A 19 8.97 -25.32 -21.80
C GLY A 19 9.28 -23.95 -22.39
N LEU A 20 10.47 -23.80 -22.98
CA LEU A 20 10.90 -22.61 -23.69
C LEU A 20 10.99 -22.96 -25.18
N ASP A 21 10.49 -22.08 -26.05
CA ASP A 21 10.67 -22.24 -27.50
C ASP A 21 12.10 -21.85 -27.88
N ASP A 22 12.91 -22.84 -28.29
CA ASP A 22 14.36 -22.74 -28.56
C ASP A 22 14.66 -22.05 -29.92
N GLY A 23 13.62 -21.72 -30.69
CA GLY A 23 13.73 -21.25 -32.09
C GLY A 23 14.17 -19.80 -32.29
N ARG A 24 14.61 -19.10 -31.23
CA ARG A 24 15.31 -17.81 -31.22
C ARG A 24 15.39 -17.38 -29.75
N ASP A 25 16.61 -17.22 -29.21
CA ASP A 25 16.85 -16.61 -27.90
C ASP A 25 15.92 -15.41 -27.72
N VAL A 26 14.89 -15.57 -26.91
CA VAL A 26 14.03 -14.44 -26.53
C VAL A 26 14.95 -13.55 -25.70
N PRO A 27 15.34 -12.35 -26.18
CA PRO A 27 16.13 -11.46 -25.36
C PRO A 27 15.35 -11.24 -24.06
N ASP A 28 16.05 -11.38 -22.94
CA ASP A 28 15.50 -11.30 -21.59
C ASP A 28 14.57 -12.46 -21.17
N ALA A 29 14.74 -13.66 -21.74
CA ALA A 29 14.00 -14.86 -21.31
C ALA A 29 14.03 -15.07 -19.78
N ASP A 30 15.19 -14.85 -19.15
CA ASP A 30 15.34 -14.94 -17.70
C ASP A 30 14.52 -13.91 -16.93
N PHE A 31 14.36 -12.69 -17.46
CA PHE A 31 13.52 -11.65 -16.87
C PHE A 31 12.05 -12.07 -16.89
N TYR A 32 11.57 -12.58 -18.02
CA TYR A 32 10.19 -13.08 -18.14
C TYR A 32 9.96 -14.31 -17.25
N LYS A 33 10.94 -15.21 -17.13
CA LYS A 33 10.89 -16.34 -16.17
C LYS A 33 10.79 -15.85 -14.72
N GLN A 34 11.56 -14.83 -14.34
CA GLN A 34 11.48 -14.24 -13.00
C GLN A 34 10.12 -13.59 -12.74
N GLN A 35 9.54 -12.91 -13.72
CA GLN A 35 8.20 -12.35 -13.60
C GLN A 35 7.13 -13.43 -13.41
N VAL A 36 7.20 -14.54 -14.16
CA VAL A 36 6.29 -15.67 -13.99
C VAL A 36 6.44 -16.30 -12.59
N LYS A 37 7.67 -16.43 -12.08
CA LYS A 37 7.91 -16.88 -10.69
C LYS A 37 7.30 -15.92 -9.66
N SER A 38 7.38 -14.61 -9.89
CA SER A 38 6.73 -13.61 -9.03
C SER A 38 5.20 -13.74 -9.09
N LEU A 39 4.65 -13.95 -10.29
CA LEU A 39 3.23 -14.19 -10.52
C LEU A 39 2.76 -15.42 -9.73
N PHE A 40 3.48 -16.54 -9.78
CA PHE A 40 3.14 -17.74 -8.99
C PHE A 40 3.10 -17.48 -7.48
N LYS A 41 4.04 -16.68 -6.94
CA LYS A 41 4.03 -16.28 -5.52
C LYS A 41 2.82 -15.41 -5.18
N ASN A 42 2.39 -14.53 -6.08
CA ASN A 42 1.20 -13.71 -5.88
C ASN A 42 -0.09 -14.54 -6.00
N LEU A 43 -0.11 -15.55 -6.88
CA LEU A 43 -1.21 -16.50 -7.00
C LEU A 43 -1.35 -17.39 -5.76
N SER A 44 -0.23 -17.83 -5.15
CA SER A 44 -0.24 -18.68 -3.95
C SER A 44 -0.67 -17.95 -2.68
N ARG A 45 -0.44 -16.63 -2.60
CA ARG A 45 -0.96 -15.78 -1.52
C ARG A 45 -2.47 -15.52 -1.58
N GLY A 46 -3.16 -16.03 -2.61
CA GLY A 46 -4.60 -15.84 -2.77
C GLY A 46 -5.02 -14.42 -3.16
N GLN A 47 -4.07 -13.56 -3.58
CA GLN A 47 -4.35 -12.17 -3.97
C GLN A 47 -5.07 -12.04 -5.32
N ASN A 48 -5.18 -13.13 -6.09
CA ASN A 48 -5.82 -13.15 -7.40
C ASN A 48 -7.07 -14.03 -7.39
N GLU A 49 -8.18 -13.44 -7.84
CA GLU A 49 -9.49 -14.10 -7.86
C GLU A 49 -9.86 -14.70 -9.21
N ALA A 50 -9.33 -14.16 -10.30
CA ALA A 50 -9.65 -14.63 -11.64
C ALA A 50 -9.02 -16.00 -11.92
N SER A 51 -9.84 -16.95 -12.36
CA SER A 51 -9.38 -18.26 -12.82
C SER A 51 -8.63 -18.17 -14.16
N ARG A 52 -8.93 -17.14 -14.96
CA ARG A 52 -8.28 -16.84 -16.24
C ARG A 52 -7.95 -15.37 -16.32
N MET A 53 -6.71 -15.02 -16.69
CA MET A 53 -6.33 -13.62 -16.87
C MET A 53 -5.16 -13.48 -17.85
N SER A 54 -5.13 -12.32 -18.50
CA SER A 54 -4.03 -11.90 -19.35
C SER A 54 -3.30 -10.74 -18.68
N VAL A 55 -1.98 -10.84 -18.54
CA VAL A 55 -1.14 -9.80 -17.94
C VAL A 55 -0.22 -9.27 -19.02
N GLU A 56 -0.37 -7.99 -19.35
CA GLU A 56 0.52 -7.30 -20.29
C GLU A 56 1.90 -7.14 -19.66
N THR A 57 2.94 -7.56 -20.39
CA THR A 57 4.32 -7.47 -19.93
C THR A 57 5.19 -7.00 -21.08
N GLY A 58 5.12 -5.69 -21.33
CA GLY A 58 5.84 -5.04 -22.41
C GLY A 58 5.44 -5.60 -23.78
N PRO A 59 6.38 -6.16 -24.57
CA PRO A 59 6.08 -6.67 -25.90
C PRO A 59 5.35 -8.02 -25.91
N TYR A 60 5.20 -8.68 -24.75
CA TYR A 60 4.54 -9.98 -24.62
C TYR A 60 3.33 -9.92 -23.69
N LEU A 61 2.45 -10.91 -23.86
CA LEU A 61 1.25 -11.09 -23.06
C LEU A 61 1.32 -12.44 -22.34
N PHE A 62 1.23 -12.42 -21.01
CA PHE A 62 1.14 -13.65 -20.23
C PHE A 62 -0.31 -14.05 -20.07
N HIS A 63 -0.65 -15.25 -20.54
CA HIS A 63 -1.95 -15.85 -20.30
C HIS A 63 -1.80 -16.94 -19.25
N TYR A 64 -2.62 -16.90 -18.21
CA TYR A 64 -2.70 -17.98 -17.24
C TYR A 64 -4.11 -18.47 -17.05
N ILE A 65 -4.21 -19.75 -16.73
CA ILE A 65 -5.44 -20.45 -16.39
C ILE A 65 -5.16 -21.25 -15.13
N ILE A 66 -6.05 -21.16 -14.15
CA ILE A 66 -5.98 -21.88 -12.89
C ILE A 66 -7.09 -22.92 -12.88
N GLU A 67 -6.73 -24.18 -13.09
CA GLU A 67 -7.67 -25.30 -12.98
C GLU A 67 -7.64 -25.91 -11.57
N GLY A 68 -8.79 -26.39 -11.09
CA GLY A 68 -8.92 -27.08 -9.80
C GLY A 68 -9.12 -26.18 -8.58
N ARG A 69 -9.06 -24.85 -8.71
CA ARG A 69 -9.52 -23.94 -7.66
C ARG A 69 -11.05 -23.87 -7.73
N THR A 70 -11.75 -24.64 -6.90
CA THR A 70 -13.22 -24.66 -6.77
C THR A 70 -13.76 -23.32 -6.23
N ARG A 71 -13.66 -22.25 -7.01
CA ARG A 71 -14.19 -20.90 -6.68
C ARG A 71 -15.25 -20.43 -7.68
N ASN A 72 -15.77 -21.36 -8.47
CA ASN A 72 -16.75 -21.14 -9.52
C ASN A 72 -18.04 -20.47 -8.99
N VAL A 73 -18.31 -20.58 -7.68
CA VAL A 73 -19.43 -19.91 -7.00
C VAL A 73 -19.09 -18.50 -6.51
N GLN A 74 -17.82 -18.20 -6.20
CA GLN A 74 -17.40 -16.87 -5.71
C GLN A 74 -17.20 -15.86 -6.85
N GLU A 75 -16.94 -16.32 -8.08
CA GLU A 75 -16.86 -15.45 -9.27
C GLU A 75 -18.24 -14.88 -9.66
N VAL A 76 -19.34 -15.51 -9.21
CA VAL A 76 -20.72 -15.05 -9.46
C VAL A 76 -21.43 -14.55 -8.18
N LEU A 77 -20.91 -14.82 -6.96
CA LEU A 77 -21.47 -14.30 -5.69
C LEU A 77 -20.51 -13.43 -4.85
N GLY A 78 -19.30 -13.13 -5.31
CA GLY A 78 -18.23 -12.50 -4.53
C GLY A 78 -18.29 -10.99 -4.31
N VAL A 79 -19.38 -10.30 -4.67
CA VAL A 79 -19.50 -8.84 -4.44
C VAL A 79 -19.77 -8.50 -2.96
N GLY A 80 -20.20 -9.46 -2.14
CA GLY A 80 -20.60 -9.20 -0.75
C GLY A 80 -19.46 -9.07 0.27
N GLU A 81 -18.40 -9.89 0.17
CA GLU A 81 -17.44 -10.06 1.27
C GLU A 81 -16.21 -9.14 1.19
N LYS A 82 -15.89 -8.64 -0.01
CA LYS A 82 -14.79 -7.68 -0.22
C LYS A 82 -15.05 -6.27 0.31
N LEU A 83 -16.29 -5.96 0.70
CA LEU A 83 -16.62 -4.70 1.36
C LEU A 83 -16.12 -4.65 2.81
N ASP A 84 -16.03 -5.77 3.52
CA ASP A 84 -15.77 -5.74 4.97
C ASP A 84 -14.27 -5.71 5.31
N GLN A 85 -13.42 -6.37 4.50
CA GLN A 85 -11.97 -6.33 4.66
C GLN A 85 -11.38 -4.97 4.22
N VAL A 86 -12.00 -4.31 3.24
CA VAL A 86 -11.66 -2.93 2.85
C VAL A 86 -12.15 -1.93 3.91
N SER A 87 -13.30 -2.19 4.56
CA SER A 87 -13.79 -1.39 5.70
C SER A 87 -12.86 -1.46 6.92
N GLN A 88 -12.35 -2.66 7.27
CA GLN A 88 -11.39 -2.80 8.37
C GLN A 88 -10.00 -2.22 8.05
N MET A 89 -9.52 -2.32 6.81
CA MET A 89 -8.24 -1.70 6.40
C MET A 89 -8.32 -0.16 6.48
N SER A 90 -9.49 0.44 6.22
CA SER A 90 -9.73 1.88 6.38
C SER A 90 -9.71 2.35 7.84
N SER A 91 -10.08 1.49 8.80
CA SER A 91 -10.08 1.86 10.22
C SER A 91 -8.68 2.07 10.80
N ARG A 92 -7.67 1.31 10.32
CA ARG A 92 -6.28 1.42 10.77
C ARG A 92 -5.51 2.55 10.08
N LEU A 93 -5.73 2.78 8.78
CA LEU A 93 -5.12 3.90 8.06
C LEU A 93 -5.69 5.26 8.52
N THR A 94 -6.97 5.34 8.91
CA THR A 94 -7.57 6.57 9.47
C THR A 94 -7.10 6.85 10.89
N SER A 95 -6.91 5.82 11.74
CA SER A 95 -6.39 6.02 13.10
C SER A 95 -4.91 6.42 13.11
N GLU A 96 -4.09 5.90 12.19
CA GLU A 96 -2.69 6.30 12.10
C GLU A 96 -2.47 7.63 11.36
N SER A 97 -3.32 8.00 10.40
CA SER A 97 -3.23 9.30 9.71
C SER A 97 -3.56 10.49 10.63
N ARG A 98 -4.48 10.32 11.59
CA ARG A 98 -4.75 11.35 12.60
C ARG A 98 -3.53 11.61 13.47
N ILE A 99 -2.78 10.56 13.84
CA ILE A 99 -1.59 10.69 14.69
C ILE A 99 -0.45 11.42 13.96
N TYR A 100 -0.33 11.29 12.62
CA TYR A 100 0.66 12.05 11.84
C TYR A 100 0.25 13.49 11.53
N ALA A 101 -1.04 13.75 11.27
CA ALA A 101 -1.55 15.12 11.09
C ALA A 101 -1.57 15.92 12.40
N GLU A 102 -1.85 15.27 13.54
CA GLU A 102 -1.82 15.91 14.85
C GLU A 102 -0.39 16.22 15.31
N LYS A 103 0.57 15.30 15.11
CA LYS A 103 1.98 15.54 15.46
C LYS A 103 2.55 16.77 14.74
N ALA A 104 2.19 17.02 13.48
CA ALA A 104 2.66 18.20 12.76
C ALA A 104 2.06 19.53 13.29
N LYS A 105 0.82 19.52 13.80
CA LYS A 105 0.20 20.70 14.42
C LYS A 105 0.80 21.04 15.78
N ASP A 106 1.23 20.03 16.53
CA ASP A 106 1.75 20.23 17.88
C ASP A 106 3.14 20.91 17.87
N LEU A 107 3.98 20.62 16.87
CA LEU A 107 5.25 21.35 16.68
C LEU A 107 5.05 22.85 16.43
N ASN A 108 4.04 23.23 15.63
CA ASN A 108 3.80 24.64 15.31
C ASN A 108 3.21 25.41 16.51
N ARG A 109 2.36 24.76 17.32
CA ARG A 109 1.83 25.36 18.56
C ARG A 109 2.90 25.51 19.64
N GLN A 110 3.76 24.52 19.80
CA GLN A 110 4.85 24.57 20.79
C GLN A 110 5.88 25.65 20.45
N ALA A 111 6.15 25.89 19.17
CA ALA A 111 7.00 26.99 18.71
C ALA A 111 6.36 28.37 18.93
N LEU A 112 5.04 28.50 18.71
CA LEU A 112 4.32 29.75 18.92
C LEU A 112 4.25 30.12 20.41
N ILE A 113 3.99 29.15 21.28
CA ILE A 113 3.92 29.35 22.74
C ILE A 113 5.28 29.83 23.28
N ARG A 114 6.40 29.21 22.85
CA ARG A 114 7.74 29.64 23.29
C ARG A 114 8.08 31.09 22.95
N LYS A 115 7.52 31.65 21.86
CA LYS A 115 7.76 33.05 21.48
C LYS A 115 6.87 34.04 22.23
N CYS A 116 5.61 33.70 22.50
CA CYS A 116 4.68 34.61 23.18
C CYS A 116 4.90 34.71 24.70
N VAL A 117 5.37 33.65 25.35
CA VAL A 117 5.59 33.63 26.82
C VAL A 117 6.51 34.75 27.32
N PRO A 118 7.73 34.95 26.77
CA PRO A 118 8.60 36.03 27.24
C PRO A 118 8.04 37.42 26.95
N VAL A 119 7.34 37.60 25.82
CA VAL A 119 6.73 38.89 25.44
C VAL A 119 5.60 39.27 26.38
N ALA A 120 4.73 38.31 26.74
CA ALA A 120 3.65 38.54 27.69
C ALA A 120 4.16 38.88 29.09
N ALA A 121 5.23 38.22 29.56
CA ALA A 121 5.84 38.51 30.85
C ALA A 121 6.36 39.95 30.95
N VAL A 122 7.02 40.46 29.90
CA VAL A 122 7.52 41.84 29.86
C VAL A 122 6.36 42.84 29.86
N LEU A 123 5.32 42.60 29.07
CA LEU A 123 4.14 43.48 29.05
C LEU A 123 3.44 43.55 30.40
N VAL A 124 3.23 42.41 31.07
CA VAL A 124 2.63 42.36 32.41
C VAL A 124 3.50 43.12 33.42
N PHE A 125 4.82 42.97 33.36
CA PHE A 125 5.73 43.67 34.25
C PHE A 125 5.67 45.19 34.07
N VAL A 126 5.69 45.67 32.82
CA VAL A 126 5.55 47.11 32.52
C VAL A 126 4.18 47.63 32.97
N PHE A 127 3.11 46.87 32.74
CA PHE A 127 1.76 47.24 33.17
C PHE A 127 1.64 47.30 34.70
N LEU A 128 2.26 46.36 35.43
CA LEU A 128 2.33 46.36 36.88
C LEU A 128 3.09 47.57 37.42
N LEU A 129 4.24 47.90 36.83
CA LEU A 129 5.00 49.11 37.20
C LEU A 129 4.21 50.38 36.92
N PHE A 130 3.51 50.45 35.79
CA PHE A 130 2.65 51.58 35.44
C PHE A 130 1.49 51.73 36.43
N TRP A 131 0.81 50.62 36.77
CA TRP A 131 -0.28 50.60 37.73
C TRP A 131 0.19 50.97 39.15
N ALA A 132 1.34 50.45 39.58
CA ALA A 132 1.94 50.79 40.86
C ALA A 132 2.30 52.28 40.94
N LYS A 133 2.86 52.87 39.88
CA LYS A 133 3.14 54.31 39.83
C LYS A 133 1.87 55.16 39.83
N ASN A 134 0.83 54.74 39.10
CA ASN A 134 -0.45 55.45 39.06
C ASN A 134 -1.27 55.33 40.37
N LYS A 135 -0.98 54.34 41.21
CA LYS A 135 -1.61 54.18 42.52
C LYS A 135 -0.85 54.90 43.64
N LEU A 136 0.42 55.23 43.42
CA LEU A 136 1.31 55.87 44.41
C LEU A 136 1.51 57.38 44.17
N SER A 137 1.05 57.90 43.03
CA SER A 137 0.98 59.34 42.71
C SER A 137 -0.44 59.85 42.81
#